data_AF-A9EY47-F1
#
_entry.id   AF-A9EY47-F1
#
_cell.length_a   1.000
_cell.length_b   1.000
_cell.length_c   1.000
_cell.angle_alpha   90.00
_cell.angle_beta   90.00
_cell.angle_gamma   90.00
#
_symmetry.space_group_name_H-M   'P 1'
#
loop_
_entity.id
_entity.type
_entity.pdbx_description
1 polymer ?
#
loop_
_entity_poly.entity_id
_entity_poly.type
_entity_poly.pdbx_seq_one_letter_code
_entity_poly.pdbx_strand_id
1 'polypeptide(L)'
;MTLRDRVLAGVRAAAVWLDDPARGRERRSRLEAALRRAASGVTRAAPARAEGALRPALEQRRWRAGACADIEAALAAGDARGAEELERLLRHVELRRGDALAEIEPPQDRAGVARERAAVCSLLARQAPARRDWRLLNAALKLADRFAPGMSRRVGPEVAADWAAALRDVESALAELEAQCASRS
;
A
#
# COMPACT_ATOMS: atom_id res chain seq x y z
N MET A 1 -15.72 27.27 -1.29
CA MET A 1 -14.99 26.19 -0.58
C MET A 1 -14.16 25.40 -1.59
N THR A 2 -12.84 25.55 -1.55
CA THR A 2 -11.89 25.02 -2.53
C THR A 2 -11.64 23.51 -2.31
N LEU A 3 -11.06 22.81 -3.29
CA LEU A 3 -10.65 21.40 -3.17
C LEU A 3 -9.70 21.19 -1.98
N ARG A 4 -8.81 22.16 -1.75
CA ARG A 4 -7.89 22.23 -0.61
C ARG A 4 -8.64 22.29 0.73
N ASP A 5 -9.73 23.06 0.82
CA ASP A 5 -10.52 23.18 2.05
C ASP A 5 -11.26 21.88 2.38
N ARG A 6 -11.74 21.15 1.36
CA ARG A 6 -12.39 19.84 1.51
C ARG A 6 -11.42 18.77 1.98
N VAL A 7 -10.20 18.74 1.43
CA VAL A 7 -9.14 17.81 1.83
C VAL A 7 -8.68 18.12 3.26
N LEU A 8 -8.51 19.41 3.61
CA LEU A 8 -8.13 19.82 4.97
C LEU A 8 -9.22 19.50 6.00
N ALA A 9 -10.50 19.62 5.65
CA ALA A 9 -11.61 19.20 6.52
C ALA A 9 -11.60 17.69 6.78
N GLY A 10 -11.37 16.86 5.75
CA GLY A 10 -11.23 15.41 5.87
C GLY A 10 -10.02 15.00 6.72
N VAL A 11 -8.89 15.68 6.55
CA VAL A 11 -7.65 15.43 7.32
C VAL A 11 -7.78 15.89 8.78
N ARG A 12 -8.50 16.98 9.07
CA ARG A 12 -8.76 17.44 10.44
C ARG A 12 -9.72 16.49 11.18
N ALA A 13 -10.75 15.98 10.50
CA ALA A 13 -11.63 14.95 11.05
C ALA A 13 -10.86 13.64 11.38
N ALA A 14 -9.85 13.30 10.57
CA ALA A 14 -8.95 12.17 10.80
C ALA A 14 -7.87 12.41 11.87
N ALA A 15 -7.73 13.62 12.43
CA ALA A 15 -6.70 13.92 13.42
C ALA A 15 -7.18 13.84 14.88
N VAL A 16 -8.49 13.70 15.11
CA VAL A 16 -9.10 13.49 16.45
C VAL A 16 -8.97 12.00 16.86
N TRP A 17 -7.85 11.38 16.50
CA TRP A 17 -7.74 9.95 16.17
C TRP A 17 -7.24 9.05 17.31
N LEU A 18 -7.09 9.54 18.54
CA LEU A 18 -6.13 8.94 19.47
C LEU A 18 -6.66 8.22 20.72
N ASP A 19 -7.96 7.90 20.90
CA ASP A 19 -8.38 7.29 22.19
C ASP A 19 -9.54 6.27 22.24
N ASP A 20 -10.13 5.76 21.14
CA ASP A 20 -11.27 4.82 21.30
C ASP A 20 -11.43 3.75 20.19
N PRO A 21 -11.14 2.46 20.49
CA PRO A 21 -11.32 1.33 19.57
C PRO A 21 -12.78 0.99 19.24
N ALA A 22 -13.76 1.37 20.08
CA ALA A 22 -15.15 0.91 19.98
C ALA A 22 -15.92 1.52 18.79
N ARG A 23 -15.43 2.63 18.21
CA ARG A 23 -16.11 3.34 17.11
C ARG A 23 -15.42 3.23 15.74
N GLY A 24 -14.54 2.24 15.57
CA GLY A 24 -13.71 2.09 14.36
C GLY A 24 -14.50 1.90 13.06
N ARG A 25 -15.64 1.17 13.08
CA ARG A 25 -16.40 0.82 11.85
C ARG A 25 -17.14 2.02 11.23
N GLU A 26 -17.94 2.74 12.00
CA GLU A 26 -18.69 3.91 11.51
C GLU A 26 -17.76 5.04 11.01
N ARG A 27 -16.60 5.17 11.65
CA ARG A 27 -15.60 6.19 11.31
C ARG A 27 -14.77 5.79 10.08
N ARG A 28 -14.51 4.49 9.85
CA ARG A 28 -13.94 3.94 8.61
C ARG A 28 -14.85 4.21 7.41
N SER A 29 -16.16 4.00 7.55
CA SER A 29 -17.14 4.32 6.50
C SER A 29 -17.18 5.82 6.15
N ARG A 30 -17.01 6.72 7.13
CA ARG A 30 -16.94 8.17 6.87
C ARG A 30 -15.64 8.58 6.17
N LEU A 31 -14.52 7.95 6.52
CA LEU A 31 -13.23 8.17 5.87
C LEU A 31 -13.25 7.67 4.42
N GLU A 32 -13.75 6.46 4.18
CA GLU A 32 -13.97 5.93 2.84
C GLU A 32 -14.86 6.84 1.99
N ALA A 33 -15.98 7.34 2.54
CA ALA A 33 -16.86 8.25 1.83
C ALA A 33 -16.18 9.60 1.52
N ALA A 34 -15.30 10.09 2.39
CA ALA A 34 -14.51 11.29 2.14
C ALA A 34 -13.42 11.06 1.07
N LEU A 35 -12.74 9.92 1.10
CA LEU A 35 -11.70 9.54 0.14
C LEU A 35 -12.29 9.22 -1.25
N ARG A 36 -13.43 8.55 -1.35
CA ARG A 36 -14.14 8.31 -2.63
C ARG A 36 -14.57 9.61 -3.30
N ARG A 37 -15.09 10.57 -2.53
CA ARG A 37 -15.44 11.91 -3.03
C ARG A 37 -14.23 12.74 -3.46
N ALA A 38 -13.04 12.44 -2.93
CA ALA A 38 -11.79 13.07 -3.33
C ALA A 38 -11.14 12.40 -4.55
N ALA A 39 -11.38 11.10 -4.77
CA ALA A 39 -10.80 10.31 -5.85
C ALA A 39 -11.60 10.36 -7.17
N SER A 40 -12.86 10.82 -7.16
CA SER A 40 -13.67 11.04 -8.36
C SER A 40 -13.11 12.21 -9.17
N GLY A 41 -12.10 11.94 -9.99
CA GLY A 41 -11.43 12.94 -10.85
C GLY A 41 -10.00 12.59 -11.24
N VAL A 42 -9.41 11.50 -10.72
CA VAL A 42 -8.02 11.11 -11.01
C VAL A 42 -8.00 9.86 -11.88
N THR A 43 -7.82 10.03 -13.18
CA THR A 43 -7.54 8.93 -14.12
C THR A 43 -6.02 8.67 -14.11
N ARG A 44 -5.60 7.50 -13.62
CA ARG A 44 -4.18 7.12 -13.57
C ARG A 44 -3.84 6.32 -14.84
N ALA A 45 -2.86 6.78 -15.61
CA ALA A 45 -2.32 6.03 -16.73
C ALA A 45 -1.59 4.77 -16.21
N ALA A 46 -1.83 3.63 -16.87
CA ALA A 46 -1.11 2.40 -16.57
C ALA A 46 0.35 2.51 -17.03
N PRO A 47 1.35 2.10 -16.22
CA PRO A 47 2.74 2.12 -16.65
C PRO A 47 2.99 1.08 -17.76
N ALA A 48 3.88 1.44 -18.69
CA ALA A 48 4.29 0.58 -19.80
C ALA A 48 5.04 -0.67 -19.28
N ARG A 49 4.80 -1.82 -19.94
CA ARG A 49 5.47 -3.09 -19.64
C ARG A 49 6.95 -3.00 -19.98
N ALA A 50 7.83 -3.30 -19.02
CA ALA A 50 9.25 -3.46 -19.29
C ALA A 50 9.54 -4.90 -19.76
N GLU A 51 10.03 -5.06 -20.98
CA GLU A 51 10.62 -6.31 -21.48
C GLU A 51 12.04 -6.46 -20.92
N GLY A 52 12.31 -7.53 -20.16
CA GLY A 52 13.62 -7.81 -19.58
C GLY A 52 13.58 -8.85 -18.45
N ALA A 53 14.72 -9.43 -18.11
CA ALA A 53 14.84 -10.33 -16.95
C ALA A 53 14.57 -9.55 -15.64
N LEU A 54 13.79 -10.15 -14.72
CA LEU A 54 13.50 -9.54 -13.42
C LEU A 54 14.82 -9.26 -12.68
N ARG A 55 15.09 -7.98 -12.46
CA ARG A 55 16.20 -7.55 -11.61
C ARG A 55 15.80 -7.68 -10.14
N PRO A 56 16.73 -8.07 -9.24
CA PRO A 56 16.46 -8.12 -7.81
C PRO A 56 15.84 -6.83 -7.30
N ALA A 57 14.80 -6.95 -6.47
CA ALA A 57 14.11 -5.82 -5.86
C ALA A 57 14.81 -5.37 -4.57
N LEU A 58 15.52 -6.28 -3.91
CA LEU A 58 16.31 -6.04 -2.71
C LEU A 58 17.75 -6.48 -2.91
N GLU A 59 18.69 -5.54 -2.89
CA GLU A 59 20.13 -5.81 -2.87
C GLU A 59 20.75 -5.17 -1.63
N GLN A 60 21.45 -5.96 -0.80
CA GLN A 60 22.14 -5.45 0.39
C GLN A 60 21.26 -4.57 1.30
N ARG A 61 19.97 -4.91 1.42
CA ARG A 61 18.91 -4.19 2.18
C ARG A 61 18.35 -2.93 1.51
N ARG A 62 18.87 -2.55 0.34
CA ARG A 62 18.34 -1.42 -0.45
C ARG A 62 17.21 -1.88 -1.34
N TRP A 63 16.09 -1.19 -1.24
CA TRP A 63 14.95 -1.37 -2.12
C TRP A 63 15.19 -0.67 -3.44
N ARG A 64 14.96 -1.35 -4.57
CA ARG A 64 15.02 -0.71 -5.89
C ARG A 64 13.70 0.04 -6.14
N ALA A 65 13.78 1.34 -6.41
CA ALA A 65 12.60 2.13 -6.76
C ALA A 65 11.88 1.54 -7.97
N GLY A 66 10.56 1.52 -7.92
CA GLY A 66 9.70 0.94 -8.96
C GLY A 66 9.68 -0.59 -9.03
N ALA A 67 10.42 -1.31 -8.17
CA ALA A 67 10.49 -2.77 -8.25
C ALA A 67 9.16 -3.49 -8.02
N CYS A 68 8.17 -2.84 -7.39
CA CYS A 68 6.81 -3.39 -7.30
C CYS A 68 6.20 -3.73 -8.66
N ALA A 69 6.36 -2.85 -9.65
CA ALA A 69 5.79 -3.05 -10.98
C ALA A 69 6.43 -4.26 -11.68
N ASP A 70 7.73 -4.46 -11.50
CA ASP A 70 8.46 -5.58 -12.07
C ASP A 70 8.09 -6.91 -11.39
N ILE A 71 7.94 -6.91 -10.05
CA ILE A 71 7.45 -8.09 -9.31
C ILE A 71 6.03 -8.44 -9.79
N GLU A 72 5.16 -7.45 -9.94
CA GLU A 72 3.79 -7.66 -10.44
C GLU A 72 3.76 -8.24 -11.85
N ALA A 73 4.58 -7.70 -12.75
CA ALA A 73 4.70 -8.20 -14.11
C ALA A 73 5.22 -9.64 -14.13
N ALA A 74 6.24 -9.96 -13.33
CA ALA A 74 6.80 -11.31 -13.21
C ALA A 74 5.77 -12.30 -12.67
N LEU A 75 5.01 -11.93 -11.62
CA LEU A 75 3.94 -12.75 -11.06
C LEU A 75 2.83 -13.00 -12.08
N ALA A 76 2.42 -11.98 -12.83
CA ALA A 76 1.41 -12.11 -13.89
C ALA A 76 1.88 -13.00 -15.05
N ALA A 77 3.19 -13.02 -15.33
CA ALA A 77 3.80 -13.88 -16.34
C ALA A 77 4.05 -15.33 -15.86
N GLY A 78 3.78 -15.64 -14.58
CA GLY A 78 4.08 -16.95 -14.00
C GLY A 78 5.58 -17.21 -13.79
N ASP A 79 6.41 -16.16 -13.77
CA ASP A 79 7.84 -16.29 -13.51
C ASP A 79 8.08 -16.58 -12.01
N ALA A 80 8.73 -17.71 -11.73
CA ALA A 80 9.05 -18.16 -10.37
C ALA A 80 9.84 -17.11 -9.57
N ARG A 81 10.67 -16.29 -10.23
CA ARG A 81 11.45 -15.22 -9.59
C ARG A 81 10.56 -14.14 -8.99
N GLY A 82 9.39 -13.89 -9.56
CA GLY A 82 8.41 -12.95 -8.98
C GLY A 82 7.94 -13.41 -7.59
N ALA A 83 7.70 -14.71 -7.42
CA ALA A 83 7.33 -15.28 -6.12
C ALA A 83 8.48 -15.24 -5.11
N GLU A 84 9.72 -15.48 -5.55
CA GLU A 84 10.91 -15.38 -4.71
C GLU A 84 11.13 -13.95 -4.19
N GLU A 85 11.02 -12.95 -5.07
CA GLU A 85 11.16 -11.55 -4.70
C GLU A 85 10.01 -11.09 -3.78
N LEU A 86 8.79 -11.57 -4.01
CA LEU A 86 7.66 -11.31 -3.12
C LEU A 86 7.90 -11.86 -1.70
N GLU A 87 8.42 -13.09 -1.57
CA GLU A 87 8.74 -13.68 -0.26
C GLU A 87 9.94 -12.96 0.41
N ARG A 88 10.94 -12.51 -0.36
CA ARG A 88 12.01 -11.65 0.15
C ARG A 88 11.47 -10.33 0.70
N LEU A 89 10.55 -9.71 -0.03
CA LEU A 89 9.88 -8.47 0.38
C LEU A 89 9.07 -8.66 1.67
N LEU A 90 8.29 -9.74 1.75
CA LEU A 90 7.56 -10.11 2.96
C LEU A 90 8.50 -10.18 4.17
N ARG A 91 9.58 -10.97 4.07
CA ARG A 91 10.58 -11.12 5.15
C ARG A 91 11.21 -9.79 5.53
N HIS A 92 11.54 -8.95 4.54
CA HIS A 92 12.11 -7.62 4.80
C HIS A 92 11.15 -6.74 5.62
N VAL A 93 9.87 -6.69 5.25
CA VAL A 93 8.86 -5.92 5.99
C VAL A 93 8.69 -6.44 7.42
N GLU A 94 8.66 -7.76 7.60
CA GLU A 94 8.49 -8.38 8.92
C GLU A 94 9.67 -8.14 9.86
N LEU A 95 10.90 -8.21 9.33
CA LEU A 95 12.12 -8.03 10.12
C LEU A 95 12.42 -6.56 10.41
N ARG A 96 12.19 -5.67 9.45
CA ARG A 96 12.64 -4.26 9.54
C ARG A 96 11.59 -3.33 10.14
N ARG A 97 10.31 -3.72 10.17
CA ARG A 97 9.21 -2.98 10.82
C ARG A 97 9.23 -1.48 10.46
N GLY A 98 9.59 -0.62 11.41
CA GLY A 98 9.64 0.85 11.25
C GLY A 98 10.68 1.34 10.25
N ASP A 99 11.70 0.53 9.95
CA ASP A 99 12.77 0.84 8.99
C ASP A 99 12.58 0.12 7.65
N ALA A 100 11.43 -0.53 7.45
CA ALA A 100 11.12 -1.17 6.17
C ALA A 100 11.22 -0.13 5.04
N LEU A 101 11.98 -0.48 4.01
CA LEU A 101 12.16 0.33 2.80
C LEU A 101 12.70 1.74 3.08
N ALA A 102 13.50 1.91 4.13
CA ALA A 102 14.12 3.20 4.46
C ALA A 102 15.26 3.59 3.50
N GLU A 103 15.97 2.59 2.97
CA GLU A 103 17.03 2.78 1.98
C GLU A 103 16.51 2.37 0.60
N ILE A 104 16.39 3.35 -0.29
CA ILE A 104 15.90 3.16 -1.67
C ILE A 104 16.99 3.55 -2.66
N GLU A 105 17.14 2.77 -3.73
CA GLU A 105 18.07 3.00 -4.83
C GLU A 105 17.29 3.22 -6.16
N PRO A 106 17.52 4.34 -6.88
CA PRO A 106 18.33 5.49 -6.47
C PRO A 106 17.71 6.22 -5.25
N PRO A 107 18.51 6.97 -4.46
CA PRO A 107 18.02 7.71 -3.31
C PRO A 107 16.79 8.57 -3.63
N GLN A 108 15.75 8.44 -2.80
CA GLN A 108 14.49 9.15 -2.96
C GLN A 108 14.32 10.21 -1.87
N ASP A 109 13.55 11.25 -2.17
CA ASP A 109 13.07 12.17 -1.15
C ASP A 109 11.98 11.51 -0.26
N ARG A 110 11.52 12.23 0.76
CA ARG A 110 10.50 11.71 1.69
C ARG A 110 9.21 11.32 0.99
N ALA A 111 8.83 12.04 -0.07
CA ALA A 111 7.62 11.75 -0.83
C ALA A 111 7.80 10.47 -1.65
N GLY A 112 8.93 10.31 -2.34
CA GLY A 112 9.29 9.11 -3.08
C GLY A 112 9.33 7.87 -2.19
N VAL A 113 9.98 7.92 -1.02
CA VAL A 113 9.97 6.82 -0.05
C VAL A 113 8.54 6.46 0.38
N ALA A 114 7.70 7.46 0.63
CA ALA A 114 6.32 7.23 1.02
C ALA A 114 5.47 6.63 -0.11
N ARG A 115 5.71 7.01 -1.38
CA ARG A 115 5.06 6.40 -2.55
C ARG A 115 5.47 4.94 -2.73
N GLU A 116 6.75 4.64 -2.60
CA GLU A 116 7.28 3.27 -2.69
C GLU A 116 6.68 2.37 -1.61
N ARG A 117 6.56 2.87 -0.37
CA ARG A 117 5.89 2.14 0.72
C ARG A 117 4.41 1.90 0.44
N ALA A 118 3.70 2.88 -0.12
CA ALA A 118 2.31 2.71 -0.52
C ALA A 118 2.19 1.64 -1.63
N ALA A 119 3.08 1.67 -2.63
CA ALA A 119 3.12 0.68 -3.70
C ALA A 119 3.40 -0.74 -3.18
N VAL A 120 4.32 -0.90 -2.23
CA VAL A 120 4.58 -2.21 -1.57
C VAL A 120 3.36 -2.67 -0.78
N CYS A 121 2.71 -1.78 -0.03
CA CYS A 121 1.48 -2.10 0.71
C CYS A 121 0.39 -2.62 -0.24
N SER A 122 0.16 -1.92 -1.34
CA SER A 122 -0.75 -2.31 -2.42
C SER A 122 -0.40 -3.68 -3.03
N LEU A 123 0.87 -3.91 -3.38
CA LEU A 123 1.35 -5.17 -3.95
C LEU A 123 1.05 -6.34 -3.00
N LEU A 124 1.46 -6.23 -1.74
CA LEU A 124 1.24 -7.27 -0.72
C LEU A 124 -0.25 -7.56 -0.52
N ALA A 125 -1.08 -6.51 -0.45
CA ALA A 125 -2.52 -6.66 -0.32
C ALA A 125 -3.13 -7.41 -1.51
N ARG A 126 -2.84 -7.00 -2.75
CA ARG A 126 -3.37 -7.65 -3.96
C ARG A 126 -2.91 -9.11 -4.10
N GLN A 127 -1.69 -9.43 -3.70
CA GLN A 127 -1.16 -10.79 -3.80
C GLN A 127 -1.67 -11.73 -2.70
N ALA A 128 -2.15 -11.20 -1.57
CA ALA A 128 -2.65 -12.00 -0.46
C ALA A 128 -3.82 -12.94 -0.86
N PRO A 129 -4.94 -12.47 -1.45
CA PRO A 129 -6.03 -13.35 -1.86
C PRO A 129 -5.66 -14.23 -3.06
N ALA A 130 -4.89 -13.71 -4.02
CA ALA A 130 -4.45 -14.47 -5.20
C ALA A 130 -3.64 -15.72 -4.82
N ARG A 131 -2.88 -15.62 -3.71
CA ARG A 131 -2.03 -16.69 -3.19
C ARG A 131 -2.61 -17.39 -1.96
N ARG A 132 -3.76 -16.95 -1.46
CA ARG A 132 -4.39 -17.39 -0.20
C ARG A 132 -3.46 -17.29 1.01
N ASP A 133 -2.64 -16.23 1.06
CA ASP A 133 -1.60 -16.07 2.06
C ASP A 133 -1.87 -14.87 2.98
N TRP A 134 -2.34 -15.17 4.19
CA TRP A 134 -2.62 -14.18 5.23
C TRP A 134 -1.37 -13.43 5.72
N ARG A 135 -0.16 -13.99 5.55
CA ARG A 135 1.10 -13.31 5.94
C ARG A 135 1.31 -12.04 5.12
N LEU A 136 0.97 -12.09 3.82
CA LEU A 136 1.06 -10.94 2.92
C LEU A 136 0.10 -9.83 3.36
N LEU A 137 -1.15 -10.16 3.69
CA LEU A 137 -2.11 -9.19 4.20
C LEU A 137 -1.67 -8.58 5.53
N ASN A 138 -1.13 -9.40 6.45
CA ASN A 138 -0.58 -8.92 7.72
C ASN A 138 0.59 -7.95 7.52
N ALA A 139 1.48 -8.23 6.57
CA ALA A 139 2.57 -7.32 6.23
C ALA A 139 2.07 -6.00 5.63
N ALA A 140 1.06 -6.04 4.76
CA ALA A 140 0.41 -4.84 4.23
C ALA A 140 -0.22 -3.99 5.35
N LEU A 141 -0.94 -4.62 6.29
CA LEU A 141 -1.54 -3.95 7.45
C LEU A 141 -0.49 -3.28 8.34
N LYS A 142 0.65 -3.93 8.59
CA LYS A 142 1.76 -3.34 9.36
C LYS A 142 2.32 -2.09 8.68
N LEU A 143 2.46 -2.09 7.36
CA LEU A 143 2.91 -0.91 6.60
C LEU A 143 1.87 0.22 6.66
N ALA A 144 0.61 -0.11 6.44
CA ALA A 144 -0.50 0.83 6.50
C ALA A 144 -0.62 1.50 7.87
N ASP A 145 -0.65 0.72 8.94
CA ASP A 145 -0.74 1.21 10.32
C ASP A 145 0.44 2.14 10.66
N ARG A 146 1.65 1.75 10.26
CA ARG A 146 2.85 2.50 10.60
C ARG A 146 3.00 3.81 9.82
N PHE A 147 2.70 3.79 8.52
CA PHE A 147 3.13 4.85 7.61
C PHE A 147 1.97 5.67 7.04
N ALA A 148 0.74 5.14 6.93
CA ALA A 148 -0.37 5.95 6.43
C ALA A 148 -0.70 7.16 7.35
N PRO A 149 -0.63 7.07 8.70
CA PRO A 149 -0.94 8.20 9.57
C PRO A 149 -0.03 9.41 9.33
N GLY A 150 -0.64 10.55 8.98
CA GLY A 150 0.04 11.84 8.84
C GLY A 150 0.65 12.13 7.47
N MET A 151 0.48 11.26 6.47
CA MET A 151 1.07 11.48 5.13
C MET A 151 0.56 12.75 4.44
N SER A 152 -0.73 13.06 4.56
CA SER A 152 -1.30 14.29 4.00
C SER A 152 -0.66 15.58 4.52
N ARG A 153 -0.20 15.58 5.79
CA ARG A 153 0.49 16.73 6.40
C ARG A 153 2.00 16.75 6.10
N ARG A 154 2.60 15.58 5.83
CA ARG A 154 4.06 15.42 5.76
C ARG A 154 4.63 15.42 4.34
N VAL A 155 3.87 14.96 3.36
CA VAL A 155 4.39 14.66 2.00
C VAL A 155 3.44 15.11 0.87
N GLY A 156 2.30 15.73 1.18
CA GLY A 156 1.41 16.34 0.20
C GLY A 156 0.23 15.47 -0.27
N PRO A 157 -0.67 16.02 -1.10
CA PRO A 157 -1.94 15.39 -1.46
C PRO A 157 -1.80 14.17 -2.39
N GLU A 158 -0.80 14.16 -3.27
CA GLU A 158 -0.58 13.04 -4.21
C GLU A 158 -0.21 11.76 -3.46
N VAL A 159 0.75 11.86 -2.52
CA VAL A 159 1.16 10.71 -1.72
C VAL A 159 0.03 10.24 -0.79
N ALA A 160 -0.81 11.15 -0.32
CA ALA A 160 -2.02 10.78 0.43
C ALA A 160 -3.01 9.99 -0.45
N ALA A 161 -3.11 10.31 -1.75
CA ALA A 161 -3.93 9.56 -2.69
C ALA A 161 -3.36 8.15 -2.95
N ASP A 162 -2.03 8.01 -3.04
CA ASP A 162 -1.36 6.71 -3.16
C ASP A 162 -1.65 5.81 -1.94
N TRP A 163 -1.51 6.35 -0.71
CA TRP A 163 -1.86 5.61 0.51
C TRP A 163 -3.35 5.29 0.61
N ALA A 164 -4.23 6.19 0.15
CA ALA A 164 -5.66 5.90 0.10
C ALA A 164 -5.98 4.76 -0.88
N ALA A 165 -5.24 4.63 -1.98
CA ALA A 165 -5.35 3.48 -2.88
C ALA A 165 -4.86 2.19 -2.20
N ALA A 166 -3.69 2.23 -1.55
CA ALA A 166 -3.16 1.07 -0.83
C ALA A 166 -4.09 0.56 0.27
N LEU A 167 -4.75 1.45 1.02
CA LEU A 167 -5.72 1.08 2.03
C LEU A 167 -6.96 0.38 1.43
N ARG A 168 -7.43 0.83 0.26
CA ARG A 168 -8.54 0.15 -0.45
C ARG A 168 -8.14 -1.25 -0.89
N ASP A 169 -6.90 -1.43 -1.35
CA ASP A 169 -6.40 -2.76 -1.71
C ASP A 169 -6.38 -3.69 -0.49
N VAL A 170 -5.96 -3.18 0.68
CA VAL A 170 -5.96 -3.93 1.94
C VAL A 170 -7.39 -4.34 2.36
N GLU A 171 -8.35 -3.41 2.29
CA GLU A 171 -9.75 -3.68 2.61
C GLU A 171 -10.35 -4.73 1.66
N SER A 172 -10.09 -4.60 0.36
CA SER A 172 -10.54 -5.57 -0.65
C SER A 172 -9.93 -6.95 -0.42
N ALA A 173 -8.63 -7.01 -0.12
CA ALA A 173 -7.91 -8.26 0.14
C ALA A 173 -8.42 -8.98 1.39
N LEU A 174 -8.74 -8.24 2.46
CA LEU A 174 -9.34 -8.78 3.67
C LEU A 174 -10.70 -9.41 3.35
N ALA A 175 -11.58 -8.66 2.69
CA ALA A 175 -12.93 -9.15 2.35
C ALA A 175 -12.88 -10.39 1.45
N GLU A 176 -11.96 -10.42 0.48
CA GLU A 176 -11.81 -11.57 -0.40
C GLU A 176 -11.27 -12.81 0.34
N LEU A 177 -10.25 -12.65 1.19
CA LEU A 177 -9.72 -13.75 1.99
C LEU A 177 -10.75 -14.29 3.00
N GLU A 178 -11.55 -13.43 3.63
CA GLU A 178 -12.66 -13.82 4.49
C GLU A 178 -13.70 -14.65 3.71
N ALA A 179 -14.09 -14.19 2.51
CA ALA A 179 -15.03 -14.91 1.65
C ALA A 179 -14.49 -16.28 1.21
N GLN A 180 -13.19 -16.37 0.89
CA GLN A 180 -12.52 -17.63 0.54
C GLN A 180 -12.42 -18.60 1.73
N CYS A 181 -12.40 -18.11 2.97
CA CYS A 181 -12.45 -18.95 4.17
C CYS A 181 -13.88 -19.44 4.42
N ALA A 182 -14.87 -18.55 4.25
CA ALA A 182 -16.28 -18.89 4.42
C ALA A 182 -16.77 -19.93 3.39
N SER A 183 -16.28 -19.90 2.14
CA SER A 183 -16.66 -20.84 1.09
C SER A 183 -16.06 -22.26 1.24
N ARG A 184 -15.24 -22.47 2.27
CA ARG A 184 -14.65 -23.78 2.62
C ARG A 184 -15.33 -24.46 3.82
N SER A 185 -16.28 -23.77 4.46
CA SER A 185 -17.06 -24.27 5.60
C SER A 185 -18.41 -24.80 5.11
#